data_AF-A0A9E5F2Y0-F1
#
_entry.id   AF-A0A9E5F2Y0-F1
#
_cell.length_a   1.000
_cell.length_b   1.000
_cell.length_c   1.000
_cell.angle_alpha   90.00
_cell.angle_beta   90.00
_cell.angle_gamma   90.00
#
_symmetry.space_group_name_H-M   'P 1'
#
loop_
_entity.id
_entity.type
_entity.pdbx_description
1 polymer ?
#
loop_
_entity_poly.entity_id
_entity_poly.type
_entity_poly.pdbx_seq_one_letter_code
_entity_poly.pdbx_strand_id
1 'polypeptide(L)'
;MDVLKTLLELFGVGKFVSGLSLEEMEVLSMPRSKEWKKLRSEHLVKNPCCAVCGNFKNVVPHHIVPFHQDPTKELDPDNLISLCEGDTFNCHLFFGHFRNWVRCNPNVVEDARTWKKKTAEI
;
A
#
# COMPACT_ATOMS: atom_id res chain seq x y z
N MET A 1 -14.64 -25.53 26.60
CA MET A 1 -15.47 -25.68 25.39
C MET A 1 -15.58 -24.32 24.75
N ASP A 2 -15.02 -24.24 23.56
CA ASP A 2 -14.38 -23.06 23.02
C ASP A 2 -15.37 -22.26 22.17
N VAL A 3 -15.86 -21.14 22.71
CA VAL A 3 -16.89 -20.28 22.08
C VAL A 3 -16.39 -19.74 20.73
N LEU A 4 -15.07 -19.68 20.53
CA LEU A 4 -14.41 -19.25 19.31
C LEU A 4 -14.58 -20.26 18.15
N LYS A 5 -14.61 -21.57 18.46
CA LYS A 5 -14.82 -22.62 17.45
C LYS A 5 -16.23 -22.56 16.86
N THR A 6 -17.22 -22.29 17.70
CA THR A 6 -18.63 -22.20 17.26
C THR A 6 -18.88 -20.98 16.38
N LEU A 7 -18.15 -19.88 16.60
CA LEU A 7 -18.23 -18.67 15.76
C LEU A 7 -17.65 -18.88 14.36
N LEU A 8 -16.56 -19.63 14.22
CA LEU A 8 -15.95 -19.92 12.92
C LEU A 8 -16.84 -20.83 12.04
N GLU A 9 -17.62 -21.72 12.65
CA GLU A 9 -18.56 -22.60 11.93
C GLU A 9 -19.85 -21.87 11.50
N LEU A 10 -20.33 -20.89 12.28
CA LEU A 10 -21.59 -20.17 12.00
C LEU A 10 -21.49 -19.16 10.85
N PHE A 11 -20.30 -18.63 10.56
CA PHE A 11 -20.12 -17.61 9.51
C PHE A 11 -19.71 -18.17 8.13
N GLY A 12 -19.66 -19.49 7.96
CA GLY A 12 -19.36 -20.08 6.64
C GLY A 12 -17.99 -19.70 6.08
N VAL A 13 -17.05 -19.27 6.93
CA VAL A 13 -15.66 -18.92 6.56
C VAL A 13 -14.83 -20.21 6.40
N GLY A 14 -15.41 -21.24 5.79
CA GLY A 14 -14.81 -22.57 5.63
C GLY A 14 -13.85 -22.69 4.44
N LYS A 15 -13.67 -21.63 3.65
CA LYS A 15 -12.73 -21.60 2.51
C LYS A 15 -12.24 -20.16 2.31
N PHE A 16 -11.03 -19.83 2.77
CA PHE A 16 -10.13 -18.74 2.30
C PHE A 16 -9.22 -18.06 3.34
N VAL A 17 -8.86 -18.70 4.47
CA VAL A 17 -7.79 -18.17 5.36
C VAL A 17 -6.67 -19.17 5.64
N SER A 18 -6.39 -20.08 4.69
CA SER A 18 -5.25 -20.98 4.81
C SER A 18 -3.94 -20.23 4.55
N GLY A 19 -3.44 -19.48 5.54
CA GLY A 19 -2.10 -18.91 5.48
C GLY A 19 -1.83 -17.65 6.30
N LEU A 20 -2.84 -17.01 6.91
CA LEU A 20 -2.63 -15.83 7.75
C LEU A 20 -2.63 -16.22 9.23
N SER A 21 -1.67 -15.69 9.98
CA SER A 21 -1.61 -15.76 11.44
C SER A 21 -2.70 -14.88 12.08
N LEU A 22 -3.01 -15.15 13.35
CA LEU A 22 -3.97 -14.34 14.12
C LEU A 22 -3.53 -12.87 14.21
N GLU A 23 -2.23 -12.62 14.36
CA GLU A 23 -1.65 -11.29 14.40
C GLU A 23 -1.84 -10.54 13.07
N GLU A 24 -1.62 -11.21 11.94
CA GLU A 24 -1.88 -10.62 10.62
C GLU A 24 -3.37 -10.28 10.43
N MET A 25 -4.27 -11.16 10.88
CA MET A 25 -5.71 -10.88 10.80
C MET A 25 -6.13 -9.71 11.71
N GLU A 26 -5.56 -9.61 12.91
CA GLU A 26 -5.82 -8.50 13.82
C GLU A 26 -5.40 -7.18 13.18
N VAL A 27 -4.17 -7.12 12.65
CA VAL A 27 -3.63 -5.91 12.01
C VAL A 27 -4.44 -5.50 10.76
N LEU A 28 -4.87 -6.45 9.93
CA LEU A 28 -5.73 -6.17 8.77
C LEU A 28 -7.12 -5.64 9.17
N SER A 29 -7.58 -5.97 10.38
CA SER A 29 -8.87 -5.51 10.92
C SER A 29 -8.78 -4.21 11.73
N MET A 30 -7.57 -3.68 11.96
CA MET A 30 -7.40 -2.47 12.74
C MET A 30 -8.05 -1.25 12.07
N PRO A 31 -8.79 -0.44 12.85
CA PRO A 31 -9.36 0.79 12.33
C PRO A 31 -8.24 1.74 11.90
N ARG A 32 -8.39 2.27 10.69
CA ARG A 32 -7.46 3.26 10.12
C ARG A 32 -7.73 4.64 10.68
N SER A 33 -6.69 5.44 10.84
CA SER A 33 -6.81 6.81 11.32
C SER A 33 -7.70 7.67 10.40
N LYS A 34 -8.54 8.53 11.00
CA LYS A 34 -9.39 9.50 10.26
C LYS A 34 -8.55 10.61 9.63
N GLU A 35 -7.37 10.85 10.18
CA GLU A 35 -6.38 11.82 9.76
C GLU A 35 -5.68 11.41 8.46
N TRP A 36 -5.77 10.13 8.04
CA TRP A 36 -5.27 9.65 6.75
C TRP A 36 -5.75 10.50 5.57
N LYS A 37 -7.03 10.92 5.59
CA LYS A 37 -7.60 11.76 4.51
C LYS A 37 -6.87 13.10 4.40
N LYS A 38 -6.49 13.70 5.53
CA LYS A 38 -5.75 14.97 5.58
C LYS A 38 -4.33 14.78 5.04
N LEU A 39 -3.60 13.79 5.58
CA LEU A 39 -2.24 13.49 5.15
C LEU A 39 -2.17 13.18 3.64
N ARG A 40 -3.07 12.33 3.14
CA ARG A 40 -3.19 12.01 1.71
C ARG A 40 -3.34 13.26 0.87
N SER A 41 -4.22 14.19 1.26
CA SER A 41 -4.45 15.42 0.52
C SER A 41 -3.20 16.30 0.51
N GLU A 42 -2.57 16.48 1.67
CA GLU A 42 -1.34 17.30 1.80
C GLU A 42 -0.18 16.69 1.00
N HIS A 43 -0.04 15.36 1.00
CA HIS A 43 0.99 14.65 0.24
C HIS A 43 0.80 14.85 -1.26
N LEU A 44 -0.42 14.69 -1.80
CA LEU A 44 -0.69 14.83 -3.23
C LEU A 44 -0.59 16.27 -3.72
N VAL A 45 -0.81 17.27 -2.87
CA VAL A 45 -0.53 18.68 -3.20
C VAL A 45 0.97 18.90 -3.40
N LYS A 46 1.81 18.33 -2.53
CA LYS A 46 3.27 18.48 -2.59
C LYS A 46 3.91 17.59 -3.67
N ASN A 47 3.33 16.41 -3.91
CA ASN A 47 3.84 15.37 -4.80
C ASN A 47 2.76 14.96 -5.82
N PRO A 48 2.35 15.84 -6.75
CA PRO A 48 1.18 15.60 -7.61
C PRO A 48 1.42 14.58 -8.73
N CYS A 49 2.67 14.22 -8.98
CA CYS A 49 3.04 13.32 -10.08
C CYS A 49 3.57 11.98 -9.56
N CYS A 50 3.39 10.93 -10.36
CA CYS A 50 4.02 9.65 -10.12
C CYS A 50 5.54 9.79 -10.09
N ALA A 51 6.16 9.30 -9.02
CA ALA A 51 7.60 9.32 -8.82
C ALA A 51 8.38 8.49 -9.85
N VAL A 52 7.73 7.50 -10.48
CA VAL A 52 8.33 6.63 -11.50
C VAL A 52 8.24 7.26 -12.89
N CYS A 53 7.03 7.57 -13.36
CA CYS A 53 6.79 7.95 -14.76
C CYS A 53 6.47 9.45 -14.96
N GLY A 54 6.29 10.22 -13.90
CA GLY A 54 5.99 11.65 -13.98
C GLY A 54 4.53 12.02 -14.34
N ASN A 55 3.67 11.04 -14.64
CA ASN A 55 2.25 11.30 -14.94
C ASN A 55 1.50 11.85 -13.72
N PHE A 56 0.49 12.70 -13.95
CA PHE A 56 -0.38 13.31 -12.93
C PHE A 56 -1.78 12.66 -12.85
N LYS A 57 -2.14 11.77 -13.78
CA LYS A 57 -3.44 11.07 -13.77
C LYS A 57 -3.41 9.87 -12.83
N ASN A 58 -4.50 9.69 -12.07
CA ASN A 58 -4.72 8.57 -11.14
C ASN A 58 -3.54 8.34 -10.18
N VAL A 59 -2.97 9.42 -9.64
CA VAL A 59 -1.87 9.35 -8.68
C VAL A 59 -2.42 9.16 -7.27
N VAL A 60 -1.87 8.20 -6.56
CA VAL A 60 -2.20 7.87 -5.17
C VAL A 60 -0.92 7.79 -4.33
N PRO A 61 -0.97 8.15 -3.03
CA PRO A 61 0.14 7.85 -2.14
C PRO A 61 0.21 6.34 -1.91
N HIS A 62 1.39 5.78 -2.07
CA HIS A 62 1.76 4.44 -1.68
C HIS A 62 2.55 4.51 -0.37
N HIS A 63 2.19 3.70 0.61
CA HIS A 63 2.97 3.54 1.84
C HIS A 63 4.26 2.76 1.55
N ILE A 64 5.43 3.33 1.87
CA ILE A 64 6.73 2.68 1.71
C ILE A 64 6.85 1.47 2.66
N VAL A 65 6.46 1.67 3.91
CA VAL A 65 6.19 0.63 4.89
C VAL A 65 4.68 0.53 5.06
N PRO A 66 4.05 -0.56 4.59
CA PRO A 66 2.61 -0.71 4.65
C PRO A 66 2.16 -0.83 6.11
N PHE A 67 0.96 -0.32 6.38
CA PHE A 67 0.37 -0.34 7.71
C PHE A 67 0.35 -1.72 8.38
N HIS A 68 0.16 -2.78 7.61
CA HIS A 68 0.10 -4.12 8.20
C HIS A 68 1.45 -4.64 8.70
N GLN A 69 2.55 -4.01 8.28
CA GLN A 69 3.89 -4.29 8.79
C GLN A 69 4.24 -3.37 9.96
N ASP A 70 3.82 -2.10 9.90
CA ASP A 70 4.07 -1.13 10.96
C ASP A 70 2.94 -0.07 11.02
N PRO A 71 1.93 -0.28 11.89
CA PRO A 71 0.82 0.66 12.04
C PRO A 71 1.26 2.05 12.51
N THR A 72 2.41 2.16 13.19
CA THR A 72 2.91 3.45 13.73
C THR A 72 3.31 4.42 12.63
N LYS A 73 3.56 3.92 11.41
CA LYS A 73 3.94 4.72 10.23
C LYS A 73 2.76 5.11 9.35
N GLU A 74 1.52 4.84 9.75
CA GLU A 74 0.33 5.20 8.96
C GLU A 74 0.31 6.69 8.56
N LEU A 75 0.62 7.54 9.55
CA LEU A 75 0.52 8.99 9.46
C LEU A 75 1.89 9.68 9.33
N ASP A 76 2.94 8.92 9.04
CA ASP A 76 4.26 9.46 8.79
C ASP A 76 4.31 10.03 7.35
N PRO A 77 4.50 11.36 7.17
CA PRO A 77 4.56 11.97 5.85
C PRO A 77 5.77 11.49 5.02
N ASP A 78 6.83 11.00 5.66
CA ASP A 78 8.03 10.50 5.00
C ASP A 78 7.90 9.03 4.59
N ASN A 79 6.84 8.34 5.07
CA ASN A 79 6.50 6.97 4.70
C ASN A 79 5.64 6.87 3.43
N LEU A 80 5.61 7.91 2.58
CA LEU A 80 4.75 7.98 1.40
C LEU A 80 5.52 8.30 0.12
N ILE A 81 5.09 7.68 -0.98
CA ILE A 81 5.54 8.01 -2.34
C ILE A 81 4.35 8.04 -3.30
N SER A 82 4.27 9.06 -4.16
CA SER A 82 3.21 9.17 -5.17
C SER A 82 3.43 8.19 -6.33
N LEU A 83 2.49 7.27 -6.56
CA LEU A 83 2.51 6.31 -7.68
C LEU A 83 1.19 6.36 -8.45
N CYS A 84 1.22 6.12 -9.77
CA CYS A 84 0.00 6.09 -10.58
C CYS A 84 -0.63 4.69 -10.63
N GLU A 85 -1.95 4.67 -10.68
CA GLU A 85 -2.79 3.51 -11.00
C GLU A 85 -3.39 3.71 -12.40
N GLY A 86 -2.53 3.80 -13.42
CA GLY A 86 -2.95 3.98 -14.80
C GLY A 86 -3.42 2.67 -15.45
N ASP A 87 -4.35 2.78 -16.40
CA ASP A 87 -4.90 1.62 -17.12
C ASP A 87 -3.86 0.96 -18.04
N THR A 88 -3.03 1.77 -18.72
CA THR A 88 -1.97 1.27 -19.60
C THR A 88 -0.77 0.76 -18.81
N PHE A 89 -0.38 1.47 -17.75
CA PHE A 89 0.72 1.08 -16.89
C PHE A 89 0.49 1.56 -15.47
N ASN A 90 0.39 0.60 -14.56
CA ASN A 90 0.13 0.82 -13.15
C ASN A 90 1.47 0.79 -12.39
N CYS A 91 2.10 1.96 -12.21
CA CYS A 91 3.37 2.06 -11.48
C CYS A 91 3.21 1.63 -10.02
N HIS A 92 2.05 1.87 -9.40
CA HIS A 92 1.78 1.45 -8.04
C HIS A 92 1.90 -0.08 -7.89
N LEU A 93 1.26 -0.82 -8.79
CA LEU A 93 1.32 -2.28 -8.82
C LEU A 93 2.72 -2.79 -9.19
N PHE A 94 3.34 -2.24 -10.25
CA PHE A 94 4.62 -2.75 -10.74
C PHE A 94 5.79 -2.42 -9.81
N PHE A 95 5.92 -1.17 -9.38
CA PHE A 95 7.06 -0.70 -8.58
C PHE A 95 6.79 -0.77 -7.07
N GLY A 96 5.58 -0.46 -6.62
CA GLY A 96 5.24 -0.54 -5.19
C GLY A 96 4.99 -1.97 -4.70
N HIS A 97 4.44 -2.82 -5.57
CA HIS A 97 3.98 -4.16 -5.19
C HIS A 97 4.56 -5.31 -6.03
N PHE A 98 5.59 -5.10 -6.85
CA PHE A 98 6.19 -6.17 -7.69
C PHE A 98 5.16 -7.00 -8.50
N ARG A 99 4.11 -6.34 -9.00
CA ARG A 99 2.96 -6.95 -9.69
C ARG A 99 2.11 -7.91 -8.85
N ASN A 100 2.21 -7.85 -7.53
CA ASN A 100 1.44 -8.65 -6.59
C ASN A 100 1.12 -7.82 -5.34
N TRP A 101 -0.14 -7.41 -5.16
CA TRP A 101 -0.58 -6.56 -4.04
C TRP A 101 -0.21 -7.07 -2.64
N VAL A 102 0.04 -8.37 -2.48
CA VAL A 102 0.49 -8.95 -1.21
C VAL A 102 1.95 -8.62 -0.90
N ARG A 103 2.77 -8.37 -1.92
CA ARG A 103 4.17 -7.99 -1.77
C ARG A 103 4.29 -6.47 -1.70
N CYS A 104 5.28 -5.98 -0.96
CA CYS A 104 5.62 -4.56 -0.91
C CYS A 104 7.11 -4.40 -1.21
N ASN A 105 7.46 -3.36 -1.96
CA ASN A 105 8.83 -3.05 -2.32
C ASN A 105 9.48 -2.12 -1.28
N PRO A 106 10.36 -2.62 -0.39
CA PRO A 106 11.02 -1.77 0.61
C PRO A 106 11.98 -0.74 -0.03
N ASN A 107 12.36 -0.92 -1.29
CA ASN A 107 13.26 -0.04 -2.04
C ASN A 107 12.54 0.83 -3.07
N VAL A 108 11.20 0.96 -2.98
CA VAL A 108 10.36 1.65 -3.98
C VAL A 108 10.85 3.07 -4.31
N VAL A 109 11.40 3.79 -3.33
CA VAL A 109 11.94 5.14 -3.53
C VAL A 109 13.17 5.13 -4.44
N GLU A 110 14.10 4.20 -4.21
CA GLU A 110 15.33 4.08 -5.00
C GLU A 110 15.03 3.54 -6.41
N ASP A 111 14.15 2.55 -6.51
CA ASP A 111 13.72 1.99 -7.79
C ASP A 111 13.01 3.04 -8.65
N ALA A 112 12.12 3.83 -8.05
CA ALA A 112 11.45 4.93 -8.75
C ALA A 112 12.44 5.99 -9.24
N ARG A 113 13.40 6.39 -8.40
CA ARG A 113 14.46 7.33 -8.76
C ARG A 113 15.30 6.82 -9.92
N THR A 114 15.77 5.57 -9.83
CA THR A 114 16.59 4.93 -10.86
C THR A 114 15.84 4.84 -12.18
N TRP A 115 14.57 4.43 -12.16
CA TRP A 115 13.77 4.33 -13.37
C TRP A 115 13.50 5.69 -14.00
N LYS A 116 13.09 6.68 -13.19
CA LYS A 116 12.84 8.03 -13.67
C LYS A 116 14.06 8.63 -14.36
N LYS A 117 15.26 8.41 -13.80
CA LYS A 117 16.52 8.83 -14.42
C LYS A 117 16.72 8.21 -15.81
N LYS A 118 16.55 6.88 -15.93
CA LYS A 118 16.68 6.16 -17.21
C LYS A 118 15.73 6.68 -18.28
N THR A 119 14.51 7.06 -17.89
CA THR A 119 13.50 7.57 -18.85
C THR A 119 13.65 9.06 -19.17
N ALA A 120 14.42 9.80 -18.38
CA ALA A 120 14.69 11.23 -18.62
C ALA A 120 15.90 11.47 -19.53
N GLU A 121 16.74 10.45 -19.73
CA GLU A 121 17.94 10.49 -20.57
C GLU A 121 17.68 10.06 -22.04
N ILE A 122 16.41 9.86 -22.41
CA ILE A 122 15.95 9.52 -23.77
C ILE A 122 15.28 10.75 -24.37
#